data_AF-A0AAQ0QAD7-F1
#
_entry.id   AF-A0AAQ0QAD7-F1
#
_cell.length_a   1.000
_cell.length_b   1.000
_cell.length_c   1.000
_cell.angle_alpha   90.00
_cell.angle_beta   90.00
_cell.angle_gamma   90.00
#
_symmetry.space_group_name_H-M   'P 1'
#
loop_
_entity.id
_entity.type
_entity.pdbx_description
1 polymer ?
#
loop_
_entity_poly.entity_id
_entity_poly.type
_entity_poly.pdbx_seq_one_letter_code
_entity_poly.pdbx_strand_id
1 'polypeptide(L)'
;MARFIGSKQEFLDLFGATLLTNAVKYYGRSIRKRKVCQRCRMQGEVQAAHIKGTPGRIEIANSILDQYYTPDTSKDIVDVNILEFLGKFYESHLPLESHFIPLCDSCHKEYDKEDVKNRRPAGSNPFGRFGMPK
;
A
#
# COMPACT_ATOMS: atom_id res chain seq x y z
N MET A 1 -17.40 16.62 -2.97
CA MET A 1 -16.34 15.58 -3.08
C MET A 1 -15.97 15.13 -1.68
N ALA A 2 -15.60 13.87 -1.48
CA ALA A 2 -15.23 13.37 -0.15
C ALA A 2 -13.92 14.02 0.32
N ARG A 3 -13.94 14.62 1.52
CA ARG A 3 -12.78 15.18 2.20
C ARG A 3 -12.56 14.42 3.50
N PHE A 4 -11.30 14.29 3.90
CA PHE A 4 -10.92 13.85 5.24
C PHE A 4 -10.26 15.02 5.96
N ILE A 5 -10.70 15.31 7.18
CA ILE A 5 -10.06 16.28 8.07
C ILE A 5 -9.77 15.56 9.38
N GLY A 6 -8.49 15.50 9.74
CA GLY A 6 -8.02 14.77 10.92
C GLY A 6 -6.51 14.66 10.88
N SER A 7 -5.93 13.90 11.80
CA SER A 7 -4.49 13.67 11.84
C SER A 7 -4.00 12.73 10.72
N LYS A 8 -2.70 12.80 10.42
CA LYS A 8 -2.06 11.85 9.51
C LYS A 8 -2.24 10.41 9.99
N GLN A 9 -2.08 10.20 11.30
CA GLN A 9 -2.22 8.87 11.90
C GLN A 9 -3.65 8.34 11.76
N GLU A 10 -4.66 9.16 12.01
CA GLU A 10 -6.07 8.79 11.79
C GLU A 10 -6.35 8.44 10.32
N PHE A 11 -5.78 9.19 9.37
CA PHE A 11 -5.91 8.84 7.95
C PHE A 11 -5.38 7.44 7.66
N LEU A 12 -4.17 7.12 8.13
CA LEU A 12 -3.56 5.81 7.93
C LEU A 12 -4.33 4.69 8.60
N ASP A 13 -4.85 4.93 9.81
CA ASP A 13 -5.58 3.92 10.57
C ASP A 13 -6.92 3.59 9.91
N LEU A 14 -7.63 4.61 9.40
CA LEU A 14 -8.91 4.44 8.70
C LEU A 14 -8.74 3.84 7.30
N PHE A 15 -7.78 4.34 6.52
CA PHE A 15 -7.67 4.03 5.09
C PHE A 15 -6.58 3.01 4.74
N GLY A 16 -5.59 2.82 5.61
CA GLY A 16 -4.40 2.01 5.34
C GLY A 16 -4.66 0.53 5.17
N ALA A 17 -5.60 -0.03 5.95
CA ALA A 17 -6.01 -1.43 5.80
C ALA A 17 -7.11 -1.61 4.75
N THR A 18 -7.82 -0.54 4.38
CA THR A 18 -9.03 -0.57 3.55
C THR A 18 -8.75 0.02 2.17
N LEU A 19 -9.01 1.32 1.99
CA LEU A 19 -8.91 2.05 0.73
C LEU A 19 -7.55 1.86 0.05
N LEU A 20 -6.46 2.06 0.78
CA LEU A 20 -5.10 1.97 0.23
C LEU A 20 -4.75 0.54 -0.20
N THR A 21 -5.13 -0.45 0.61
CA THR A 21 -4.97 -1.87 0.26
C THR A 21 -5.74 -2.22 -1.01
N ASN A 22 -6.99 -1.74 -1.13
CA ASN A 22 -7.85 -2.03 -2.26
C ASN A 22 -7.35 -1.35 -3.54
N ALA A 23 -6.85 -0.12 -3.44
CA ALA A 23 -6.21 0.60 -4.53
C ALA A 23 -5.00 -0.16 -5.08
N VAL A 24 -4.06 -0.56 -4.22
CA VAL A 24 -2.89 -1.33 -4.64
C VAL A 24 -3.25 -2.69 -5.24
N LYS A 25 -4.24 -3.40 -4.67
CA LYS A 25 -4.76 -4.65 -5.25
C LYS A 25 -5.32 -4.45 -6.66
N TYR A 26 -5.96 -3.30 -6.90
CA TYR A 26 -6.47 -2.91 -8.20
C TYR A 26 -5.31 -2.63 -9.18
N TYR A 27 -4.29 -1.87 -8.77
CA TYR A 27 -3.11 -1.58 -9.60
C TYR A 27 -2.40 -2.84 -10.06
N GLY A 28 -2.17 -3.80 -9.14
CA GLY A 28 -1.53 -5.07 -9.45
C GLY A 28 -2.31 -5.98 -10.42
N ARG A 29 -3.53 -5.62 -10.86
CA ARG A 29 -4.30 -6.42 -11.85
C ARG A 29 -3.54 -6.56 -13.16
N SER A 30 -2.90 -5.50 -13.65
CA SER A 30 -2.11 -5.55 -14.90
C SER A 30 -0.93 -6.51 -14.78
N ILE A 31 -0.23 -6.51 -13.63
CA ILE A 31 0.86 -7.43 -13.32
C ILE A 31 0.38 -8.89 -13.33
N ARG A 32 -0.80 -9.16 -12.75
CA ARG A 32 -1.39 -10.51 -12.72
C ARG A 32 -1.82 -11.02 -14.09
N LYS A 33 -2.12 -10.14 -15.05
CA LYS A 33 -2.44 -10.53 -16.43
C LYS A 33 -1.24 -11.12 -17.19
N ARG A 34 0.00 -10.95 -16.69
CA ARG A 34 1.19 -11.50 -17.34
C ARG A 34 1.23 -13.03 -17.33
N LYS A 35 0.59 -13.67 -16.34
CA LYS A 35 0.46 -15.14 -16.22
C LYS A 35 1.78 -15.93 -16.29
N VAL A 36 2.92 -15.29 -16.04
CA VAL A 36 4.25 -15.93 -16.00
C VAL A 36 4.97 -15.50 -14.74
N CYS A 37 5.45 -16.47 -13.96
CA CYS A 37 6.22 -16.20 -12.76
C CYS A 37 7.61 -15.67 -13.14
N GLN A 38 8.02 -14.53 -12.56
CA GLN A 38 9.33 -13.94 -12.83
C GLN A 38 10.49 -14.81 -12.28
N ARG A 39 10.25 -15.58 -11.20
CA ARG A 39 11.28 -16.38 -10.54
C ARG A 39 11.46 -17.77 -11.18
N CYS A 40 10.40 -18.57 -11.27
CA CYS A 40 10.47 -19.94 -11.79
C CYS A 40 10.09 -20.08 -13.27
N ARG A 41 9.67 -18.99 -13.93
CA ARG A 41 9.28 -18.95 -15.36
C ARG A 41 8.08 -19.82 -15.75
N MET A 42 7.43 -20.49 -14.81
CA MET A 42 6.20 -21.25 -15.04
C MET A 42 5.04 -20.32 -15.45
N GLN A 43 4.25 -20.78 -16.43
CA GLN A 43 3.01 -20.14 -16.82
C GLN A 43 1.87 -20.55 -15.86
N GLY A 44 0.96 -19.62 -15.57
CA GLY A 44 -0.20 -19.88 -14.72
C GLY A 44 -0.66 -18.64 -13.94
N GLU A 45 -1.47 -18.86 -12.90
CA GLU A 45 -1.88 -17.78 -12.01
C GLU A 45 -0.68 -17.21 -11.24
N VAL A 46 -0.58 -15.88 -11.26
CA VAL A 46 0.46 -15.14 -10.55
C VAL A 46 -0.17 -14.07 -9.67
N GLN A 47 0.53 -13.74 -8.59
CA GLN A 47 0.25 -12.67 -7.65
C GLN A 47 1.20 -11.50 -7.94
N ALA A 48 0.78 -10.29 -7.60
CA ALA A 48 1.62 -9.09 -7.68
C ALA A 48 2.30 -8.89 -6.33
N ALA A 49 3.48 -9.48 -6.15
CA ALA A 49 4.27 -9.32 -4.94
C ALA A 49 4.90 -7.93 -4.94
N HIS A 50 4.94 -7.25 -3.79
CA HIS A 50 5.68 -5.99 -3.69
C HIS A 50 7.18 -6.28 -3.73
N ILE A 51 7.94 -5.49 -4.49
CA ILE A 51 9.39 -5.62 -4.55
C ILE A 51 9.98 -5.10 -3.24
N LYS A 52 10.85 -5.89 -2.62
CA LYS A 52 11.54 -5.52 -1.38
C LYS A 52 12.41 -4.29 -1.56
N GLY A 53 12.49 -3.48 -0.50
CA GLY A 53 13.24 -2.21 -0.52
C GLY A 53 12.56 -1.09 -1.30
N THR A 54 11.39 -1.33 -1.88
CA THR A 54 10.56 -0.28 -2.46
C THR A 54 9.53 0.20 -1.44
N PRO A 55 9.15 1.48 -1.45
CA PRO A 55 8.18 2.01 -0.52
C PRO A 55 6.87 1.23 -0.54
N GLY A 56 6.41 0.82 0.64
CA GLY A 56 5.11 0.18 0.80
C GLY A 56 3.97 1.18 0.75
N ARG A 57 2.72 0.68 0.64
CA ARG A 57 1.52 1.53 0.57
C ARG A 57 1.39 2.57 1.70
N ILE A 58 1.80 2.22 2.92
CA ILE A 58 1.71 3.10 4.09
C ILE A 58 2.80 4.18 4.04
N GLU A 59 4.00 3.81 3.61
CA GLU A 59 5.13 4.73 3.44
C GLU A 59 4.84 5.74 2.34
N ILE A 60 4.31 5.29 1.20
CA ILE A 60 3.88 6.16 0.10
C ILE A 60 2.76 7.11 0.56
N ALA A 61 1.75 6.59 1.27
CA ALA A 61 0.67 7.42 1.78
C ALA A 61 1.19 8.51 2.75
N ASN A 62 2.07 8.14 3.68
CA ASN A 62 2.72 9.10 4.58
C ASN A 62 3.48 10.17 3.82
N SER A 63 4.30 9.78 2.84
CA SER A 63 5.07 10.72 2.02
C SER A 63 4.16 11.72 1.29
N ILE A 64 3.01 11.28 0.78
CA ILE A 64 2.04 12.15 0.12
C ILE A 64 1.39 13.10 1.12
N LEU A 65 0.99 12.61 2.30
CA LEU A 65 0.42 13.46 3.35
C LEU A 65 1.42 14.53 3.78
N ASP A 66 2.67 14.14 4.05
CA ASP A 66 3.75 15.04 4.43
C ASP A 66 4.01 16.11 3.36
N GLN A 67 4.12 15.71 2.09
CA GLN A 67 4.50 16.61 1.01
C GLN A 67 3.38 17.56 0.57
N TYR A 68 2.12 17.12 0.57
CA TYR A 68 1.03 17.86 -0.08
C TYR A 68 -0.06 18.37 0.87
N TYR A 69 -0.15 17.82 2.08
CA TYR A 69 -1.27 18.08 2.98
C TYR A 69 -0.84 18.60 4.36
N THR A 70 0.47 18.70 4.62
CA THR A 70 1.03 19.26 5.87
C THR A 70 1.93 20.49 5.59
N PRO A 71 1.34 21.63 5.17
CA PRO A 71 2.12 22.84 4.85
C PRO A 71 2.68 23.57 6.09
N ASP A 72 2.14 23.28 7.28
CA ASP A 72 2.57 23.87 8.55
C ASP A 72 2.87 22.76 9.56
N THR A 73 4.16 22.57 9.88
CA THR A 73 4.66 21.53 10.80
C THR A 73 4.18 21.71 12.24
N SER A 74 3.52 22.82 12.57
CA SER A 74 2.96 23.08 13.90
C SER A 74 1.63 22.37 14.16
N LYS A 75 0.94 21.88 13.13
CA LYS A 75 -0.36 21.19 13.26
C LYS A 75 -0.31 19.83 12.58
N ASP A 76 -0.59 18.77 13.34
CA ASP A 76 -0.66 17.39 12.83
C ASP A 76 -1.96 17.10 12.04
N ILE A 77 -2.75 18.14 11.72
CA ILE A 77 -4.04 18.00 11.03
C ILE A 77 -3.85 18.19 9.52
N VAL A 78 -4.36 17.24 8.75
CA VAL A 78 -4.43 17.27 7.29
C VAL A 78 -5.87 17.47 6.82
N ASP A 79 -6.06 18.29 5.78
CA ASP A 79 -7.32 18.41 5.04
C ASP A 79 -7.13 17.81 3.64
N VAL A 80 -7.55 16.55 3.49
CA VAL A 80 -7.27 15.72 2.33
C VAL A 80 -8.48 15.66 1.41
N ASN A 81 -8.33 16.15 0.17
CA ASN A 81 -9.23 15.78 -0.91
C ASN A 81 -8.92 14.34 -1.36
N ILE A 82 -9.85 13.42 -1.10
CA ILE A 82 -9.62 11.97 -1.34
C ILE A 82 -9.32 11.66 -2.79
N LEU A 83 -9.96 12.35 -3.75
CA LEU A 83 -9.75 12.07 -5.17
C LEU A 83 -8.37 12.51 -5.64
N GLU A 84 -7.92 13.69 -5.21
CA GLU A 84 -6.56 14.18 -5.50
C GLU A 84 -5.50 13.30 -4.86
N PHE A 85 -5.72 12.90 -3.60
CA PHE A 85 -4.84 11.97 -2.90
C PHE A 85 -4.69 10.65 -3.67
N LEU A 86 -5.80 10.06 -4.13
CA LEU A 86 -5.77 8.79 -4.88
C LEU A 86 -5.05 8.93 -6.23
N GLY A 87 -5.15 10.09 -6.89
CA GLY A 87 -4.37 10.41 -8.08
C GLY A 87 -2.87 10.37 -7.81
N LYS A 88 -2.42 11.13 -6.80
CA LYS A 88 -1.01 11.15 -6.35
C LYS A 88 -0.54 9.76 -5.93
N PHE A 89 -1.40 9.05 -5.19
CA PHE A 89 -1.12 7.70 -4.72
C PHE A 89 -0.91 6.73 -5.88
N TYR A 90 -1.71 6.81 -6.95
CA TYR A 90 -1.50 6.02 -8.16
C TYR A 90 -0.19 6.40 -8.87
N GLU A 91 0.06 7.71 -9.06
CA GLU A 91 1.28 8.22 -9.71
C GLU A 91 2.55 7.75 -9.00
N SER A 92 2.57 7.74 -7.66
CA SER A 92 3.70 7.25 -6.87
C SER A 92 3.96 5.74 -6.98
N HIS A 93 3.06 4.97 -7.59
CA HIS A 93 3.29 3.56 -7.90
C HIS A 93 3.71 3.34 -9.37
N LEU A 94 3.80 4.39 -10.19
CA LEU A 94 4.22 4.27 -11.57
C LEU A 94 5.74 4.39 -11.72
N PRO A 95 6.38 3.58 -12.60
CA PRO A 95 5.79 2.45 -13.32
C PRO A 95 5.50 1.26 -12.38
N LEU A 96 4.39 0.53 -12.57
CA LEU A 96 3.99 -0.53 -11.64
C LEU A 96 5.04 -1.63 -11.49
N GLU A 97 5.83 -1.86 -12.54
CA GLU A 97 6.92 -2.82 -12.59
C GLU A 97 8.09 -2.50 -11.65
N SER A 98 8.25 -1.24 -11.22
CA SER A 98 9.25 -0.87 -10.21
C SER A 98 8.80 -1.21 -8.80
N HIS A 99 7.51 -1.46 -8.58
CA HIS A 99 6.96 -1.79 -7.26
C HIS A 99 6.46 -3.22 -7.15
N PHE A 100 6.13 -3.86 -8.27
CA PHE A 100 5.47 -5.17 -8.29
C PHE A 100 6.16 -6.17 -9.21
N ILE A 101 6.32 -7.39 -8.72
CA ILE A 101 6.84 -8.53 -9.46
C ILE A 101 5.78 -9.64 -9.55
N PRO A 102 5.52 -10.21 -10.74
CA PRO A 102 4.58 -11.32 -10.89
C PRO A 102 5.22 -12.61 -10.36
N LEU A 103 4.65 -13.20 -9.30
CA LEU A 103 5.13 -14.46 -8.72
C LEU A 103 3.99 -15.47 -8.58
N CYS A 104 4.26 -16.75 -8.83
CA CYS A 104 3.33 -17.81 -8.43
C CYS A 104 3.26 -17.91 -6.90
N ASP A 105 2.21 -18.56 -6.38
CA ASP A 105 1.96 -18.66 -4.94
C ASP A 105 3.15 -19.25 -4.15
N SER A 106 3.81 -20.29 -4.67
CA SER A 106 4.98 -20.89 -4.01
C SER A 106 6.17 -19.92 -3.94
N CYS A 107 6.55 -19.33 -5.08
CA CYS A 107 7.64 -18.36 -5.14
C CYS A 107 7.34 -17.09 -4.33
N HIS A 108 6.08 -16.65 -4.24
CA HIS A 108 5.69 -15.49 -3.43
C HIS A 108 5.82 -15.78 -1.94
N LYS A 109 5.35 -16.95 -1.47
CA LYS A 109 5.52 -17.35 -0.07
C LYS A 109 6.98 -17.43 0.35
N GLU A 110 7.86 -17.94 -0.52
CA GLU A 110 9.30 -17.94 -0.28
C GLU A 110 9.87 -16.53 -0.25
N TYR A 111 9.45 -15.69 -1.20
CA TYR A 111 9.86 -14.28 -1.25
C TYR A 111 9.50 -13.55 0.04
N ASP A 112 8.29 -13.70 0.57
CA ASP A 112 7.84 -13.04 1.79
C ASP A 112 8.57 -13.49 3.08
N LYS A 113 9.11 -14.71 3.10
CA LYS A 113 9.79 -15.28 4.29
C LYS A 113 11.13 -14.62 4.58
N GLU A 114 11.81 -14.07 3.57
CA GLU A 114 13.10 -13.43 3.81
C GLU A 114 12.94 -12.05 4.48
N ASP A 115 11.70 -11.59 4.72
CA ASP A 115 11.35 -10.24 5.23
C ASP A 115 10.70 -10.22 6.63
N VAL A 116 10.92 -11.28 7.43
CA VAL A 116 10.23 -11.45 8.73
C VAL A 116 10.75 -10.51 9.83
N LYS A 117 11.83 -9.77 9.61
CA LYS A 117 12.50 -8.98 10.67
C LYS A 117 11.73 -7.75 11.15
N ASN A 118 10.80 -7.19 10.36
CA ASN A 118 10.16 -5.88 10.65
C ASN A 118 8.62 -5.89 10.70
N ARG A 119 7.96 -7.05 10.81
CA ARG A 119 6.50 -7.08 10.87
C ARG A 119 6.00 -6.52 12.21
N ARG A 120 5.14 -5.49 12.17
CA ARG A 120 4.38 -5.05 13.35
C ARG A 120 3.65 -6.27 13.95
N PRO A 121 3.72 -6.48 15.27
CA PRO A 121 3.11 -7.65 15.91
C PRO A 121 1.61 -7.71 15.60
N ALA A 122 1.10 -8.92 15.40
CA ALA A 122 -0.31 -9.14 15.13
C ALA A 122 -1.15 -8.48 16.25
N GLY A 123 -2.01 -7.53 15.87
CA GLY A 123 -2.81 -6.77 16.84
C GLY A 123 -2.19 -5.45 17.32
N SER A 124 -1.13 -4.91 16.70
CA SER A 124 -0.67 -3.56 17.04
C SER A 124 -1.57 -2.44 16.50
N ASN A 125 -2.57 -2.75 15.66
CA ASN A 125 -3.53 -1.77 15.19
C ASN A 125 -4.58 -1.56 16.31
N PRO A 126 -4.71 -0.34 16.88
CA PRO A 126 -5.75 -0.04 17.86
C PRO A 126 -7.17 -0.21 17.28
N PHE A 127 -7.27 -0.15 15.95
CA PHE A 127 -8.48 -0.45 15.22
C PHE A 127 -8.38 -1.86 14.62
N GLY A 128 -9.32 -2.75 14.95
CA GLY A 128 -9.40 -4.12 14.46
C GLY A 128 -9.58 -4.22 12.94
N ARG A 129 -9.90 -5.43 12.46
CA ARG A 129 -9.94 -5.80 11.03
C ARG A 129 -10.90 -4.95 10.15
N PHE A 130 -11.73 -4.09 10.78
CA PHE A 130 -12.73 -3.25 10.15
C PHE A 130 -12.71 -1.78 10.63
N GLY A 131 -11.64 -1.31 11.27
CA GLY A 131 -11.60 0.06 11.79
C GLY A 131 -12.36 0.26 13.11
N MET A 132 -12.88 -0.81 13.72
CA MET A 132 -13.52 -0.75 15.04
C MET A 132 -12.44 -0.77 16.13
N PRO A 133 -12.58 -0.03 17.24
CA PRO A 133 -11.68 -0.21 18.37
C PRO A 133 -11.67 -1.67 18.81
N LYS A 134 -10.51 -2.15 19.22
CA LYS A 134 -10.36 -3.49 19.78
C LYS A 134 -11.18 -3.69 21.05
#